data_AF-A0A2D4T9C4-F1
#
_entry.id   AF-A0A2D4T9C4-F1
#
_cell.length_a   1.000
_cell.length_b   1.000
_cell.length_c   1.000
_cell.angle_alpha   90.00
_cell.angle_beta   90.00
_cell.angle_gamma   90.00
#
_symmetry.space_group_name_H-M   'P 1'
#
loop_
_entity.id
_entity.type
_entity.pdbx_description
1 polymer ?
#
loop_
_entity_poly.entity_id
_entity_poly.type
_entity_poly.pdbx_seq_one_letter_code
_entity_poly.pdbx_strand_id
1 'polypeptide(L)' 'PNRPQKPINKWLQEMRIPPWWRRHLPVFEVENNPVWLLPVGPLAGLAASPDALTEAGLKPVWRVSASV' A
#
# COMPACT_ATOMS: atom_id res chain seq x y z
N PRO A 1 4.62 -1.40 -13.30
CA PRO A 1 3.59 -1.97 -14.19
C PRO A 1 3.60 -3.51 -14.37
N ASN A 2 4.44 -4.30 -13.66
CA ASN A 2 4.50 -5.75 -13.92
C ASN A 2 4.68 -6.60 -12.64
N ARG A 3 4.02 -6.23 -11.54
CA ARG A 3 4.07 -7.04 -10.32
C ARG A 3 2.98 -8.11 -10.41
N PRO A 4 3.30 -9.41 -10.32
CA PRO A 4 2.29 -10.46 -10.28
C PRO A 4 1.29 -10.18 -9.16
N GLN A 5 0.01 -10.51 -9.38
CA GLN A 5 -1.05 -10.45 -8.37
C GLN A 5 -0.74 -11.46 -7.24
N LYS A 6 0.21 -11.09 -6.40
CA LYS A 6 0.68 -11.89 -5.29
C LYS A 6 -0.35 -11.76 -4.16
N PRO A 7 -0.73 -12.87 -3.50
CA PRO A 7 -1.59 -12.80 -2.34
C PRO A 7 -0.98 -11.87 -1.29
N ILE A 8 -1.78 -10.93 -0.77
CA ILE A 8 -1.36 -9.91 0.20
C ILE A 8 -0.64 -10.54 1.41
N ASN A 9 -1.08 -11.72 1.84
CA ASN A 9 -0.47 -12.47 2.94
C ASN A 9 0.98 -12.88 2.67
N LYS A 10 1.30 -13.33 1.44
CA LYS A 10 2.68 -13.72 1.07
C LYS A 10 3.58 -12.49 1.03
N TRP A 11 3.04 -11.35 0.64
CA TRP A 11 3.78 -10.09 0.61
C TRP A 11 4.04 -9.54 2.00
N LEU A 12 3.05 -9.61 2.91
CA LEU A 12 3.21 -9.25 4.31
C LEU A 12 4.24 -10.12 5.04
N GLN A 13 4.32 -11.41 4.68
CA GLN A 13 5.36 -12.30 5.18
C GLN A 13 6.76 -11.86 4.72
N GLU A 14 6.94 -11.51 3.44
CA GLU A 14 8.23 -11.06 2.90
C GLU A 14 8.70 -9.74 3.51
N MET A 15 7.76 -8.83 3.79
CA MET A 15 8.01 -7.58 4.51
C MET A 15 8.22 -7.78 6.02
N ARG A 16 8.23 -9.04 6.49
CA ARG A 16 8.42 -9.44 7.90
C ARG A 16 7.42 -8.77 8.85
N ILE A 17 6.20 -8.52 8.37
CA ILE A 17 5.12 -7.95 9.19
C ILE A 17 4.55 -9.04 10.10
N PRO A 18 4.60 -8.86 11.44
CA PRO A 18 4.04 -9.82 12.38
C PRO A 18 2.54 -10.02 12.18
N PRO A 19 2.00 -11.24 12.33
CA PRO A 19 0.57 -11.52 12.10
C PRO A 19 -0.38 -10.62 12.88
N TRP A 20 -0.06 -10.32 14.15
CA TRP A 20 -0.87 -9.45 15.01
C TRP A 20 -0.91 -7.99 14.52
N TRP A 21 0.12 -7.53 13.81
CA TRP A 21 0.20 -6.16 13.34
C TRP A 21 -0.51 -5.92 12.01
N ARG A 22 -0.79 -6.98 11.24
CA ARG A 22 -1.37 -6.88 9.88
C ARG A 22 -2.72 -6.16 9.84
N ARG A 23 -3.54 -6.31 10.89
CA ARG A 23 -4.85 -5.66 11.01
C ARG A 23 -4.77 -4.18 11.38
N HIS A 24 -3.60 -3.72 11.80
CA HIS A 24 -3.34 -2.33 12.21
C HIS A 24 -2.55 -1.55 11.16
N LEU A 25 -2.26 -2.17 10.01
CA LEU A 25 -1.55 -1.48 8.94
C LEU A 25 -2.44 -0.41 8.31
N PRO A 26 -1.96 0.83 8.14
CA PRO A 26 -2.72 1.86 7.46
C PRO A 26 -2.95 1.51 5.99
N VAL A 27 -4.21 1.62 5.56
CA VAL A 27 -4.62 1.46 4.16
C VAL A 27 -4.96 2.84 3.62
N PHE A 28 -4.44 3.18 2.45
CA PHE A 28 -4.85 4.36 1.71
C PHE A 28 -5.91 3.95 0.69
N GLU A 29 -7.07 4.61 0.75
CA GLU A 29 -8.23 4.31 -0.07
C GLU A 29 -8.61 5.52 -0.93
N VAL A 30 -9.04 5.26 -2.16
CA VAL A 30 -9.63 6.27 -3.06
C VAL A 30 -11.02 5.75 -3.42
N GLU A 31 -12.06 6.54 -3.14
CA GLU A 31 -13.45 6.13 -3.41
C GLU A 31 -13.82 4.76 -2.80
N ASN A 32 -13.40 4.52 -1.55
CA ASN A 32 -13.55 3.23 -0.83
C ASN A 32 -12.82 2.04 -1.47
N ASN A 33 -11.91 2.27 -2.42
CA ASN A 33 -11.08 1.24 -3.01
C ASN A 33 -9.65 1.31 -2.45
N PRO A 34 -9.10 0.23 -1.90
CA PRO A 34 -7.76 0.23 -1.30
C PRO A 34 -6.67 0.25 -2.38
N VAL A 35 -5.86 1.32 -2.37
CA VAL A 35 -4.85 1.60 -3.40
C VAL A 35 -3.43 1.40 -2.89
N TRP A 36 -3.22 1.55 -1.58
CA TRP A 36 -1.90 1.44 -0.94
C TRP A 36 -2.03 0.84 0.45
N LEU A 37 -1.03 0.06 0.86
CA LEU A 37 -0.89 -0.46 2.21
C LEU A 37 0.45 0.01 2.77
N LEU A 38 0.47 0.72 3.89
CA LEU A 38 1.71 1.20 4.52
C LEU A 38 2.23 0.18 5.53
N PRO A 39 3.56 -0.05 5.65
CA PRO A 39 4.66 0.50 4.84
C PRO A 39 4.94 -0.30 3.55
N VAL A 40 3.99 -1.15 3.15
CA VAL A 40 4.20 -2.27 2.22
C VAL A 40 4.34 -1.78 0.77
N GLY A 41 3.39 -0.99 0.27
CA GLY A 41 3.39 -0.42 -1.08
C GLY A 41 1.99 -0.36 -1.73
N PRO A 42 1.92 -0.07 -3.04
CA PRO A 42 0.67 -0.05 -3.79
C PRO A 42 0.05 -1.46 -3.89
N LEU A 43 -1.27 -1.52 -3.77
CA LEU A 43 -2.05 -2.74 -3.94
C LEU A 43 -2.39 -2.91 -5.43
N ALA A 44 -2.11 -4.10 -5.98
CA ALA A 44 -2.49 -4.42 -7.35
C ALA A 44 -4.02 -4.54 -7.41
N GLY A 45 -4.70 -3.63 -8.11
CA GLY A 45 -6.16 -3.65 -8.19
C GLY A 45 -6.77 -2.31 -8.53
N LEU A 46 -6.15 -1.19 -8.11
CA LEU A 46 -6.42 0.06 -8.80
C LEU A 46 -5.56 0.11 -10.05
N ALA A 47 -6.24 0.20 -11.18
CA ALA A 47 -5.74 0.98 -12.28
C ALA A 47 -5.35 2.35 -11.72
N ALA A 48 -4.07 2.53 -11.38
CA ALA A 48 -3.44 3.76 -11.78
C ALA A 48 -3.74 3.82 -13.27
N SER A 49 -4.73 4.64 -13.66
CA SER A 49 -5.05 4.84 -15.06
C SER A 49 -3.71 5.01 -15.77
N PRO A 50 -3.44 4.31 -16.88
CA PRO A 50 -2.21 4.54 -17.63
C PRO A 50 -2.02 6.04 -17.93
N ASP A 51 -3.13 6.79 -18.06
CA ASP A 51 -3.16 8.24 -18.23
C ASP A 51 -2.94 9.03 -16.94
N ALA A 52 -3.04 8.42 -15.76
CA ALA A 52 -2.65 9.00 -14.48
C ALA A 52 -1.13 8.81 -14.18
N LEU A 53 -0.41 8.05 -15.02
CA LEU A 53 1.04 7.86 -14.91
C LEU A 53 1.85 8.93 -15.66
N THR A 54 1.20 9.84 -16.38
CA THR A 54 1.84 10.95 -17.10
C THR A 54 2.17 12.13 -16.19
N GLU A 55 1.50 12.24 -15.04
CA GLU A 55 1.74 13.24 -14.00
C GLU A 55 2.60 12.67 -12.85
N ALA A 56 3.33 13.53 -12.14
CA ALA A 56 4.08 13.13 -10.95
C ALA A 56 3.12 12.68 -9.84
N GLY A 57 2.98 11.37 -9.66
CA GLY A 57 2.10 10.80 -8.63
C GLY A 57 2.53 11.08 -7.18
N LEU A 58 1.61 10.88 -6.24
CA LEU A 58 1.87 11.01 -4.81
C LEU A 58 2.33 9.67 -4.21
N LYS A 59 3.30 9.73 -3.29
CA LYS A 59 3.74 8.59 -2.48
C LYS A 59 3.37 8.80 -1.01
N PRO A 60 2.45 8.01 -0.44
CA PRO A 60 2.13 8.13 0.98
C PRO A 60 3.33 7.68 1.83
N VAL A 61 3.59 8.42 2.91
CA VAL A 61 4.64 8.13 3.89
C VAL A 61 4.03 8.05 5.27
N TRP A 62 4.21 6.92 5.95
CA TRP A 62 3.82 6.78 7.35
C TRP A 62 4.97 7.20 8.26
N ARG A 63 4.69 8.12 9.19
CA ARG A 63 5.61 8.51 10.27
C ARG A 63 4.91 8.36 11.60
N VAL A 64 5.59 7.76 12.57
CA VAL A 64 5.17 7.80 13.97
C VAL A 64 5.56 9.17 14.50
N SER A 65 4.60 9.98 14.92
CA SER A 65 4.89 11.21 15.67
C SER A 65 5.19 10.83 17.11
N ALA A 66 6.38 11.18 17.60
CA ALA A 66 6.59 11.25 19.03
C ALA A 66 5.77 12.43 19.55
N SER A 67 4.77 12.17 20.38
CA SER A 67 4.17 13.21 21.21
C SER A 67 5.25 13.65 22.20
N VAL A 68 5.65 14.92 22.10
CA VAL A 68 6.53 15.58 23.08
C VAL A 68 5.69 16.05 24.26
#